data_AF-U3AGE7-F1
#
_entry.id   AF-U3AGE7-F1
#
_cell.length_a   1.000
_cell.length_b   1.000
_cell.length_c   1.000
_cell.angle_alpha   90.00
_cell.angle_beta   90.00
_cell.angle_gamma   90.00
#
_symmetry.space_group_name_H-M   'P 1'
#
loop_
_entity.id
_entity.type
_entity.pdbx_description
1 polymer ?
#
loop_
_entity_poly.entity_id
_entity_poly.type
_entity_poly.pdbx_seq_one_letter_code
_entity_poly.pdbx_strand_id
1 'polypeptide(L)'
;MPEHRLRARDGEYLQFDLGPTDGTAVGSLERDGISTGFVWSRHTDGGSIGVSTTLSRAVAIAGRAVTLRYGPVLRFDGDPEIGAKLVAESYIPTDWGGVFLIGEIGSIDLSYFSMIEASRSAGGISFAAVATGDDDGYSERSLVLAKRLGQSDWRLRLGYRLEARELFLGMALNTF
;
A
#
# COMPACT_ATOMS: atom_id res chain seq x y z
N MET A 1 -25.32 24.61 9.20
CA MET A 1 -24.43 24.00 8.19
C MET A 1 -23.60 22.96 8.93
N PRO A 2 -23.84 21.65 8.77
CA PRO A 2 -23.04 20.66 9.48
C PRO A 2 -21.65 20.58 8.84
N GLU A 3 -20.62 20.82 9.63
CA GLU A 3 -19.24 20.56 9.26
C GLU A 3 -19.08 19.06 9.00
N HIS A 4 -19.10 18.64 7.73
CA HIS A 4 -18.64 17.32 7.36
C HIS A 4 -17.12 17.27 7.61
N ARG A 5 -16.72 16.91 8.84
CA ARG A 5 -15.34 16.52 9.12
C ARG A 5 -15.05 15.33 8.23
N LEU A 6 -14.21 15.54 7.21
CA LEU A 6 -13.56 14.44 6.50
C LEU A 6 -12.82 13.63 7.57
N ARG A 7 -13.18 12.35 7.70
CA ARG A 7 -12.48 11.41 8.58
C ARG A 7 -11.73 10.40 7.73
N ALA A 8 -10.59 9.99 8.25
CA ALA A 8 -9.88 8.83 7.74
C ALA A 8 -10.75 7.57 8.00
N ARG A 9 -10.65 6.54 7.16
CA ARG A 9 -11.56 5.39 7.19
C ARG A 9 -10.95 4.30 8.06
N ASP A 10 -11.68 3.89 9.10
CA ASP A 10 -11.27 2.74 9.88
C ASP A 10 -11.31 1.47 9.02
N GLY A 11 -10.26 0.66 9.09
CA GLY A 11 -10.15 -0.54 8.28
C GLY A 11 -8.86 -1.30 8.52
N GLU A 12 -8.75 -2.43 7.86
CA GLU A 12 -7.60 -3.32 7.89
C GLU A 12 -7.21 -3.69 6.47
N TYR A 13 -5.90 -3.71 6.24
CA TYR A 13 -5.30 -4.25 5.04
C TYR A 13 -4.26 -5.29 5.44
N LEU A 14 -4.30 -6.44 4.80
CA LEU A 14 -3.23 -7.44 4.89
C LEU A 14 -2.96 -7.96 3.49
N GLN A 15 -1.71 -8.01 3.09
CA GLN A 15 -1.27 -8.55 1.81
C GLN A 15 -0.10 -9.48 2.04
N PHE A 16 -0.05 -10.56 1.28
CA PHE A 16 1.09 -11.45 1.19
C PHE A 16 1.28 -11.87 -0.25
N ASP A 17 2.43 -11.54 -0.83
CA ASP A 17 2.83 -11.85 -2.20
C ASP A 17 4.12 -12.68 -2.17
N LEU A 18 4.19 -13.75 -2.96
CA LEU A 18 5.34 -14.66 -3.07
C LEU A 18 5.76 -14.83 -4.52
N GLY A 19 7.03 -14.54 -4.79
CA GLY A 19 7.72 -14.87 -6.03
C GLY A 19 8.72 -16.04 -5.84
N PRO A 20 9.37 -16.49 -6.93
CA PRO A 20 10.43 -17.49 -6.86
C PRO A 20 11.59 -17.08 -5.95
N THR A 21 12.04 -15.84 -6.04
CA THR A 21 13.22 -15.36 -5.29
C THR A 21 12.87 -14.41 -4.15
N ASP A 22 11.63 -13.96 -4.08
CA ASP A 22 11.20 -12.91 -3.16
C ASP A 22 9.89 -13.22 -2.44
N GLY A 23 9.63 -12.43 -1.40
CA GLY A 23 8.36 -12.44 -0.67
C GLY A 23 8.11 -11.09 -0.03
N THR A 24 6.84 -10.70 0.05
CA THR A 24 6.44 -9.44 0.65
C THR A 24 5.15 -9.62 1.43
N ALA A 25 5.12 -9.10 2.65
CA ALA A 25 3.92 -8.97 3.45
C ALA A 25 3.72 -7.51 3.82
N VAL A 26 2.49 -7.01 3.70
CA VAL A 26 2.14 -5.65 4.10
C VAL A 26 0.91 -5.73 4.97
N GLY A 27 0.92 -5.06 6.12
CA GLY A 27 -0.24 -4.92 6.96
C GLY A 27 -0.47 -3.47 7.34
N SER A 28 -1.72 -3.05 7.39
CA SER A 28 -2.12 -1.78 8.00
C SER A 28 -3.43 -1.90 8.75
N LEU A 29 -3.54 -1.15 9.84
CA LEU A 29 -4.71 -1.03 10.68
C LEU A 29 -4.93 0.46 10.93
N GLU A 30 -6.09 0.98 10.53
CA GLU A 30 -6.49 2.35 10.84
C GLU A 30 -7.66 2.37 11.82
N ARG A 31 -7.50 3.11 12.92
CA ARG A 31 -8.53 3.34 13.94
C ARG A 31 -8.47 4.78 14.44
N ASP A 32 -9.59 5.50 14.36
CA ASP A 32 -9.76 6.84 14.95
C ASP A 32 -8.68 7.86 14.53
N GLY A 33 -8.19 7.75 13.29
CA GLY A 33 -7.16 8.64 12.76
C GLY A 33 -5.74 8.31 13.21
N ILE A 34 -5.50 7.09 13.70
CA ILE A 34 -4.17 6.50 13.91
C ILE A 34 -4.06 5.28 13.00
N SER A 35 -2.96 5.19 12.26
CA SER A 35 -2.66 4.05 11.39
C SER A 35 -1.35 3.40 11.79
N THR A 36 -1.41 2.13 12.19
CA THR A 36 -0.24 1.29 12.45
C THR A 36 -0.06 0.33 11.28
N GLY A 37 1.17 0.07 10.87
CA GLY A 37 1.43 -0.88 9.80
C GLY A 37 2.78 -1.55 9.90
N PHE A 38 2.93 -2.63 9.15
CA PHE A 38 4.19 -3.32 8.98
C PHE A 38 4.41 -3.65 7.50
N VAL A 39 5.69 -3.76 7.14
CA VAL A 39 6.13 -4.30 5.85
C VAL A 39 7.20 -5.33 6.17
N TRP A 40 7.05 -6.54 5.65
CA TRP A 40 8.10 -7.54 5.65
C TRP A 40 8.50 -7.81 4.22
N SER A 41 9.80 -7.92 3.97
CA SER A 41 10.34 -8.30 2.68
C SER A 41 11.41 -9.38 2.84
N ARG A 42 11.53 -10.22 1.82
CA ARG A 42 12.62 -11.19 1.67
C ARG A 42 13.02 -11.22 0.21
N HIS A 43 14.30 -11.31 -0.05
CA HIS A 43 14.90 -11.58 -1.35
C HIS A 43 16.09 -12.53 -1.18
N THR A 44 16.73 -12.94 -2.26
CA THR A 44 17.85 -13.89 -2.23
C THR A 44 18.99 -13.46 -1.30
N ASP A 45 19.27 -12.16 -1.29
CA ASP A 45 20.44 -11.59 -0.60
C ASP A 45 20.12 -10.96 0.77
N GLY A 46 18.89 -11.09 1.28
CA GLY A 46 18.49 -10.46 2.53
C GLY A 46 16.99 -10.28 2.70
N GLY A 47 16.61 -9.38 3.60
CA GLY A 47 15.22 -9.04 3.85
C GLY A 47 15.09 -8.13 5.05
N SER A 48 13.98 -7.39 5.09
CA SER A 48 13.75 -6.36 6.09
C SER A 48 12.37 -6.45 6.73
N ILE A 49 12.26 -5.91 7.93
CA ILE A 49 10.98 -5.64 8.59
C ILE A 49 10.90 -4.15 8.90
N GLY A 50 9.86 -3.49 8.38
CA GLY A 50 9.47 -2.14 8.75
C GLY A 50 8.21 -2.16 9.61
N VAL A 51 8.17 -1.32 10.64
CA VAL A 51 6.95 -1.02 11.41
C VAL A 51 6.75 0.49 11.48
N SER A 52 5.50 0.94 11.42
CA SER A 52 5.18 2.37 11.45
C SER A 52 3.92 2.66 12.24
N THR A 53 3.88 3.83 12.84
CA THR A 53 2.68 4.38 13.48
C THR A 53 2.52 5.81 12.98
N THR A 54 1.38 6.11 12.39
CA THR A 54 1.14 7.38 11.69
C THR A 54 -0.16 8.01 12.14
N LEU A 55 -0.21 9.34 12.10
CA LEU A 55 -1.43 10.12 12.29
C LEU A 55 -2.11 10.30 10.94
N SER A 56 -3.38 9.90 10.83
CA SER A 56 -4.20 10.05 9.64
C SER A 56 -5.06 11.32 9.72
N ARG A 57 -5.07 12.09 8.64
CA ARG A 57 -5.86 13.31 8.47
C ARG A 57 -6.44 13.36 7.08
N ALA A 58 -7.76 13.44 6.98
CA ALA A 58 -8.42 13.67 5.71
C ALA A 58 -8.50 15.18 5.42
N VAL A 59 -8.07 15.57 4.23
CA VAL A 59 -8.00 16.95 3.76
C VAL A 59 -8.57 17.06 2.34
N ALA A 60 -8.96 18.27 1.94
CA ALA A 60 -9.37 18.53 0.56
C ALA A 60 -8.22 19.19 -0.20
N ILE A 61 -7.71 18.53 -1.25
CA ILE A 61 -6.68 19.06 -2.15
C ILE A 61 -7.29 19.22 -3.53
N ALA A 62 -7.35 20.46 -4.04
CA ALA A 62 -7.97 20.78 -5.33
C ALA A 62 -9.40 20.18 -5.47
N GLY A 63 -10.20 20.22 -4.39
CA GLY A 63 -11.57 19.70 -4.35
C GLY A 63 -11.69 18.18 -4.22
N ARG A 64 -10.58 17.44 -4.08
CA ARG A 64 -10.57 15.99 -3.88
C ARG A 64 -10.26 15.63 -2.43
N ALA A 65 -10.98 14.65 -1.89
CA ALA A 65 -10.67 14.08 -0.58
C ALA A 65 -9.37 13.26 -0.67
N VAL A 66 -8.41 13.62 0.17
CA VAL A 66 -7.10 12.95 0.30
C VAL A 66 -6.90 12.63 1.76
N THR A 67 -6.53 11.38 2.06
CA THR A 67 -6.06 10.99 3.39
C THR A 67 -4.55 11.11 3.41
N LEU A 68 -4.04 12.00 4.28
CA LEU A 68 -2.63 12.12 4.58
C LEU A 68 -2.32 11.32 5.83
N ARG A 69 -1.23 10.54 5.81
CA ARG A 69 -0.68 9.90 7.00
C ARG A 69 0.77 10.29 7.18
N TYR A 70 1.17 10.61 8.39
CA TYR A 70 2.57 10.92 8.67
C TYR A 70 2.97 10.44 10.06
N GLY A 71 4.21 10.01 10.23
CA GLY A 71 4.69 9.54 11.52
C GLY A 71 5.97 8.73 11.44
N PRO A 72 6.45 8.24 12.59
CA PRO A 72 7.67 7.44 12.67
C PRO A 72 7.55 6.09 11.96
N VAL A 73 8.70 5.64 11.45
CA VAL A 73 8.95 4.28 10.96
C VAL A 73 10.24 3.76 11.59
N LEU A 74 10.24 2.47 11.90
CA LEU A 74 11.41 1.72 12.37
C LEU A 74 11.63 0.57 11.39
N ARG A 75 12.84 0.45 10.84
CA ARG A 75 13.25 -0.65 9.95
C ARG A 75 14.32 -1.50 10.63
N PHE A 76 14.24 -2.80 10.40
CA PHE A 76 15.24 -3.79 10.81
C PHE A 76 15.74 -4.49 9.54
N ASP A 77 16.98 -4.19 9.16
CA ASP A 77 17.72 -4.82 8.06
C ASP A 77 19.20 -4.90 8.47
N GLY A 78 19.48 -5.74 9.46
CA GLY A 78 20.71 -5.65 10.26
C GLY A 78 20.51 -4.75 11.48
N ASP A 79 21.14 -3.58 11.50
CA ASP A 79 21.00 -2.61 12.60
C ASP A 79 19.65 -1.87 12.52
N PRO A 80 19.03 -1.52 13.66
CA PRO A 80 17.75 -0.80 13.64
C PRO A 80 17.90 0.64 13.16
N GLU A 81 17.01 1.05 12.26
CA GLU A 81 16.97 2.40 11.69
C GLU A 81 15.65 3.09 11.96
N ILE A 82 15.71 4.34 12.42
CA ILE A 82 14.53 5.15 12.71
C ILE A 82 14.40 6.27 11.69
N GLY A 83 13.18 6.47 11.21
CA GLY A 83 12.85 7.54 10.29
C GLY A 83 11.42 8.02 10.43
N ALA A 84 10.98 8.75 9.42
CA ALA A 84 9.60 9.17 9.27
C ALA A 84 9.10 8.85 7.87
N LYS A 85 7.78 8.72 7.73
CA LYS A 85 7.13 8.59 6.43
C LYS A 85 5.96 9.54 6.28
N LEU A 86 5.66 9.87 5.04
CA LEU A 86 4.48 10.60 4.61
C LEU A 86 3.76 9.79 3.54
N VAL A 87 2.47 9.57 3.73
CA VAL A 87 1.58 8.85 2.82
C VAL A 87 0.46 9.79 2.41
N ALA A 88 0.08 9.74 1.14
CA ALA A 88 -1.11 10.39 0.62
C ALA A 88 -1.91 9.38 -0.20
N GLU A 89 -3.19 9.23 0.09
CA GLU A 89 -4.08 8.36 -0.68
C GLU A 89 -5.42 9.02 -1.01
N SER A 90 -6.04 8.54 -2.09
CA SER A 90 -7.34 9.01 -2.53
C SER A 90 -8.08 7.89 -3.27
N TYR A 91 -9.39 7.79 -3.01
CA TYR A 91 -10.30 6.94 -3.77
C TYR A 91 -11.23 7.81 -4.60
N ILE A 92 -11.25 7.56 -5.92
CA ILE A 92 -12.06 8.27 -6.89
C ILE A 92 -13.15 7.29 -7.37
N PRO A 93 -14.40 7.43 -6.91
CA PRO A 93 -15.50 6.60 -7.39
C PRO A 93 -15.82 6.92 -8.87
N THR A 94 -16.24 5.91 -9.61
CA THR A 94 -16.68 6.02 -11.00
C THR A 94 -17.92 5.15 -11.22
N ASP A 95 -18.64 5.35 -12.33
CA ASP A 95 -19.86 4.57 -12.62
C ASP A 95 -19.60 3.06 -12.80
N TRP A 96 -18.37 2.66 -13.09
CA TRP A 96 -17.97 1.26 -13.30
C TRP A 96 -17.24 0.64 -12.10
N GLY A 97 -16.91 1.43 -11.08
CA GLY A 97 -16.16 1.02 -9.90
C GLY A 97 -15.39 2.18 -9.28
N GLY A 98 -14.07 2.16 -9.37
CA GLY A 98 -13.26 3.27 -8.85
C GLY A 98 -11.77 3.12 -9.07
N VAL A 99 -11.07 4.23 -8.86
CA VAL A 99 -9.62 4.34 -8.95
C VAL A 99 -9.07 4.69 -7.57
N PHE A 100 -8.17 3.86 -7.05
CA PHE A 100 -7.42 4.13 -5.84
C PHE A 100 -6.01 4.58 -6.20
N LEU A 101 -5.55 5.62 -5.51
CA LEU A 101 -4.22 6.21 -5.66
C LEU A 101 -3.58 6.24 -4.28
N ILE A 102 -2.33 5.83 -4.19
CA ILE A 102 -1.51 5.98 -2.99
C ILE A 102 -0.08 6.33 -3.39
N GLY A 103 0.53 7.22 -2.63
CA GLY A 103 1.95 7.55 -2.68
C GLY A 103 2.51 7.64 -1.27
N GLU A 104 3.72 7.14 -1.09
CA GLU A 104 4.48 7.15 0.16
C GLU A 104 5.91 7.59 -0.13
N ILE A 105 6.45 8.43 0.75
CA ILE A 105 7.87 8.76 0.83
C ILE A 105 8.37 8.49 2.25
N GLY A 106 9.55 7.90 2.37
CA GLY A 106 10.22 7.58 3.62
C GLY A 106 11.56 8.32 3.75
N SER A 107 11.99 8.60 4.97
CA SER A 107 13.29 9.20 5.22
C SER A 107 14.43 8.19 5.33
N ILE A 108 14.10 6.91 5.52
CA ILE A 108 15.08 5.81 5.49
C ILE A 108 15.34 5.49 4.01
N ASP A 109 16.61 5.61 3.60
CA ASP A 109 17.14 5.53 2.22
C ASP A 109 16.35 6.34 1.18
N LEU A 110 15.78 7.47 1.61
CA LEU A 110 14.85 8.28 0.80
C LEU A 110 13.84 7.44 -0.02
N SER A 111 13.32 6.38 0.61
CA SER A 111 12.48 5.39 -0.05
C SER A 111 11.15 5.97 -0.57
N TYR A 112 10.61 5.33 -1.61
CA TYR A 112 9.30 5.68 -2.17
C TYR A 112 8.47 4.44 -2.51
N PHE A 113 7.15 4.62 -2.44
CA PHE A 113 6.17 3.66 -2.94
C PHE A 113 5.01 4.42 -3.58
N SER A 114 4.49 3.93 -4.69
CA SER A 114 3.28 4.48 -5.31
C SER A 114 2.48 3.39 -5.98
N MET A 115 1.15 3.53 -5.97
CA MET A 115 0.26 2.61 -6.63
C MET A 115 -0.96 3.33 -7.20
N ILE A 116 -1.34 2.90 -8.39
CA ILE A 116 -2.61 3.26 -9.04
C ILE A 116 -3.36 1.96 -9.27
N GLU A 117 -4.52 1.79 -8.64
CA GLU A 117 -5.38 0.62 -8.80
C GLU A 117 -6.73 1.03 -9.40
N ALA A 118 -7.06 0.50 -10.57
CA ALA A 118 -8.40 0.59 -11.15
C ALA A 118 -9.19 -0.67 -10.79
N SER A 119 -10.36 -0.50 -10.17
CA SER A 119 -11.22 -1.60 -9.71
C SER A 119 -12.58 -1.54 -10.37
N ARG A 120 -13.04 -2.68 -10.92
CA ARG A 120 -14.41 -2.84 -11.41
C ARG A 120 -15.28 -3.46 -10.33
N SER A 121 -16.40 -2.80 -10.02
CA SER A 121 -17.41 -3.34 -9.10
C SER A 121 -17.99 -4.64 -9.64
N ALA A 122 -18.31 -4.67 -10.94
CA ALA A 122 -18.79 -5.85 -11.62
C ALA A 122 -17.66 -6.89 -11.72
N GLY A 123 -17.85 -8.02 -11.05
CA GLY A 123 -16.90 -9.13 -11.04
C GLY A 123 -15.72 -8.95 -10.08
N GLY A 124 -15.58 -7.84 -9.35
CA GLY A 124 -14.55 -7.68 -8.32
C GLY A 124 -13.13 -7.88 -8.83
N ILE A 125 -12.83 -7.38 -10.02
CA ILE A 125 -11.49 -7.43 -10.62
C ILE A 125 -10.84 -6.06 -10.43
N SER A 126 -9.56 -6.04 -10.07
CA SER A 126 -8.76 -4.82 -10.11
C SER A 126 -7.42 -5.04 -10.80
N PHE A 127 -6.91 -3.95 -11.38
CA PHE A 127 -5.60 -3.88 -12.00
C PHE A 127 -4.82 -2.74 -11.36
N ALA A 128 -3.61 -3.03 -10.92
CA ALA A 128 -2.74 -2.06 -10.30
C ALA A 128 -1.40 -1.95 -11.02
N ALA A 129 -0.89 -0.72 -11.12
CA ALA A 129 0.50 -0.45 -11.41
C ALA A 129 1.16 0.07 -10.13
N VAL A 130 2.31 -0.49 -9.79
CA VAL A 130 3.06 -0.20 -8.57
C VAL A 130 4.46 0.24 -8.96
N ALA A 131 5.02 1.22 -8.27
CA ALA A 131 6.43 1.59 -8.35
C ALA A 131 6.98 1.81 -6.94
N THR A 132 8.16 1.25 -6.66
CA THR A 132 8.86 1.39 -5.38
C THR A 132 10.36 1.45 -5.59
N GLY A 133 11.09 2.07 -4.68
CA GLY A 133 12.55 2.17 -4.74
C GLY A 133 13.11 3.07 -3.64
N ASP A 134 14.40 3.35 -3.72
CA ASP A 134 15.18 4.16 -2.77
C ASP A 134 16.36 4.87 -3.46
N ASP A 135 17.16 5.60 -2.68
CA ASP A 135 18.36 6.31 -3.16
C ASP A 135 19.63 5.46 -3.19
N ASP A 136 19.58 4.23 -2.68
CA ASP A 136 20.67 3.24 -2.73
C ASP A 136 20.67 2.40 -4.03
N GLY A 137 19.71 2.68 -4.92
CA GLY A 137 19.68 2.17 -6.28
C GLY A 137 18.68 1.05 -6.52
N TYR A 138 17.89 0.66 -5.52
CA TYR A 138 16.77 -0.24 -5.73
C TYR A 138 15.59 0.50 -6.38
N SER A 139 14.98 -0.15 -7.37
CA SER A 139 13.82 0.36 -8.09
C SER A 139 13.10 -0.81 -8.75
N GLU A 140 11.81 -0.96 -8.47
CA GLU A 140 10.98 -2.04 -9.00
C GLU A 140 9.60 -1.50 -9.35
N ARG A 141 9.06 -2.00 -10.46
CA ARG A 141 7.75 -1.68 -10.99
C ARG A 141 6.99 -2.96 -11.21
N SER A 142 5.76 -3.00 -10.74
CA SER A 142 4.93 -4.20 -10.86
C SER A 142 3.57 -3.89 -11.47
N LEU A 143 3.07 -4.85 -12.24
CA LEU A 143 1.67 -4.90 -12.65
C LEU A 143 0.97 -6.01 -11.87
N VAL A 144 -0.20 -5.71 -11.32
CA VAL A 144 -0.95 -6.65 -10.48
C VAL A 144 -2.37 -6.77 -10.97
N LEU A 145 -2.82 -8.00 -11.18
CA LEU A 145 -4.21 -8.34 -11.38
C LEU A 145 -4.73 -8.97 -10.08
N ALA A 146 -5.86 -8.46 -9.56
CA ALA A 146 -6.50 -9.02 -8.39
C ALA A 146 -7.96 -9.40 -8.66
N LYS A 147 -8.42 -10.46 -8.00
CA LYS A 147 -9.78 -10.97 -8.11
C LYS A 147 -10.35 -11.24 -6.72
N ARG A 148 -11.49 -10.62 -6.42
CA ARG A 148 -12.26 -10.87 -5.19
C ARG A 148 -12.78 -12.30 -5.15
N LEU A 149 -12.66 -12.93 -3.98
CA LEU A 149 -13.12 -14.29 -3.73
C LEU A 149 -14.56 -14.27 -3.21
N GLY A 150 -15.52 -14.58 -4.09
CA GLY A 150 -16.95 -14.58 -3.75
C GLY A 150 -17.43 -13.21 -3.27
N GLN A 151 -18.11 -13.19 -2.13
CA GLN A 151 -18.59 -11.97 -1.45
C GLN A 151 -17.68 -11.57 -0.27
N SER A 152 -16.43 -12.04 -0.22
CA SER A 152 -15.50 -11.74 0.87
C SER A 152 -14.63 -10.51 0.59
N ASP A 153 -13.97 -10.03 1.64
CA ASP A 153 -12.94 -8.97 1.58
C ASP A 153 -11.58 -9.49 1.08
N TRP A 154 -11.47 -10.80 0.83
CA TRP A 154 -10.26 -11.44 0.31
C TRP A 154 -10.17 -11.34 -1.21
N ARG A 155 -8.95 -11.14 -1.70
CA ARG A 155 -8.60 -11.09 -3.11
C ARG A 155 -7.39 -11.98 -3.39
N LEU A 156 -7.47 -12.77 -4.45
CA LEU A 156 -6.30 -13.43 -5.04
C LEU A 156 -5.57 -12.43 -5.91
N ARG A 157 -4.24 -12.45 -5.90
CA ARG A 157 -3.36 -11.55 -6.64
C ARG A 157 -2.42 -12.36 -7.52
N LEU A 158 -2.24 -11.89 -8.75
CA LEU A 158 -1.20 -12.32 -9.67
C LEU A 158 -0.49 -11.05 -10.11
N GLY A 159 0.82 -11.00 -9.94
CA GLY A 159 1.60 -9.86 -10.41
C GLY A 159 2.85 -10.25 -11.16
N TYR A 160 3.41 -9.26 -11.84
CA TYR A 160 4.65 -9.37 -12.58
C TYR A 160 5.54 -8.17 -12.26
N ARG A 161 6.74 -8.47 -11.76
CA ARG A 161 7.83 -7.53 -11.47
C ARG A 161 8.61 -7.28 -12.76
N LEU A 162 8.76 -6.02 -13.16
CA LEU A 162 9.33 -5.65 -14.46
C LEU A 162 10.85 -5.73 -14.45
N GLU A 163 11.50 -5.30 -13.36
CA GLU A 163 12.95 -5.29 -13.22
C GLU A 163 13.46 -6.69 -12.88
N ALA A 164 12.89 -7.35 -11.86
CA ALA A 164 13.20 -8.74 -11.55
C ALA A 164 12.77 -9.74 -12.65
N ARG A 165 11.78 -9.37 -13.48
CA ARG A 165 11.17 -10.23 -14.52
C ARG A 165 10.54 -11.50 -13.93
N GLU A 166 9.94 -11.38 -12.76
CA GLU A 166 9.36 -12.49 -12.02
C GLU A 166 7.84 -12.34 -11.85
N LEU A 167 7.15 -13.48 -11.93
CA LEU A 167 5.76 -13.58 -11.53
C LEU A 167 5.68 -13.78 -10.02
N PHE A 168 4.66 -13.21 -9.40
CA PHE A 168 4.31 -13.52 -8.03
C PHE A 168 2.82 -13.85 -7.89
N LEU A 169 2.51 -14.69 -6.92
CA LEU A 169 1.15 -14.99 -6.50
C LEU A 169 0.95 -14.49 -5.09
N GLY A 170 -0.25 -14.02 -4.79
CA GLY A 170 -0.52 -13.51 -3.46
C GLY A 170 -1.99 -13.45 -3.11
N MET A 171 -2.23 -12.98 -1.90
CA MET A 171 -3.56 -12.75 -1.36
C MET A 171 -3.58 -11.42 -0.63
N ALA A 172 -4.73 -10.75 -0.64
CA ALA A 172 -4.97 -9.59 0.19
C ALA A 172 -6.35 -9.60 0.83
N LEU A 173 -6.42 -9.15 2.08
CA LEU A 173 -7.64 -8.76 2.80
C LEU A 173 -7.71 -7.23 2.78
N ASN A 174 -8.88 -6.67 2.46
CA ASN A 174 -9.11 -5.23 2.51
C ASN A 174 -10.52 -4.93 2.99
N THR A 175 -10.64 -4.31 4.18
CA THR A 175 -11.93 -3.96 4.80
C THR A 175 -12.25 -2.46 4.77
N PHE A 176 -11.50 -1.67 4.00
CA PHE A 176 -11.66 -0.21 3.88
C PHE A 176 -12.81 0.23 2.96
#